data_AF-A0A9D9XU68-F1
#
_entry.id   AF-A0A9D9XU68-F1
#
_cell.length_a   1.000
_cell.length_b   1.000
_cell.length_c   1.000
_cell.angle_alpha   90.00
_cell.angle_beta   90.00
_cell.angle_gamma   90.00
#
_symmetry.space_group_name_H-M   'P 1'
#
loop_
_entity.id
_entity.type
_entity.pdbx_description
1 polymer ?
#
loop_
_entity_poly.entity_id
_entity_poly.type
_entity_poly.pdbx_seq_one_letter_code
_entity_poly.pdbx_strand_id
1 'polypeptide(L)'
;MKLLSPAISSLARMRLWRIEAWKNNPLDAQREVLQDLVTSAQYTEFGRKYNFSNLFNVRDFKTAVPISNYDDMKFYIERIMHGEQNILWNTPIYWFAKSSGTTSDKSKFIPVSDESLQDCHFKASKDVLSLYYLFNPESELLTGKGLVLGGSHNINPMNNEAQYGDLSAVLLQN
;
A
#
# COMPACT_ATOMS: atom_id res chain seq x y z
N MET A 1 11.62 22.18 -25.09
CA MET A 1 10.57 21.38 -24.41
C MET A 1 10.08 20.20 -25.25
N LYS A 2 9.88 20.31 -26.58
CA LYS A 2 9.41 19.19 -27.44
C LYS A 2 10.29 17.93 -27.49
N LEU A 3 11.60 18.04 -27.21
CA LEU A 3 12.50 16.87 -27.20
C LEU A 3 12.40 16.01 -25.94
N LEU A 4 11.81 16.53 -24.85
CA LEU A 4 11.70 15.80 -23.58
C LEU A 4 10.48 14.86 -23.58
N SER A 5 9.39 15.23 -24.25
CA SER A 5 8.16 14.43 -24.27
C SER A 5 8.38 13.01 -24.84
N PRO A 6 9.04 12.81 -26.01
CA PRO A 6 9.30 11.47 -26.53
C PRO A 6 10.18 10.61 -25.63
N ALA A 7 11.17 11.21 -24.96
CA ALA A 7 12.05 10.50 -24.03
C ALA A 7 11.30 10.04 -22.77
N ILE A 8 10.46 10.92 -22.20
CA ILE A 8 9.62 10.61 -21.03
C ILE A 8 8.59 9.54 -21.37
N SER A 9 7.92 9.69 -22.52
CA SER A 9 6.96 8.74 -23.08
C SER A 9 7.60 7.36 -23.29
N SER A 10 8.82 7.31 -23.81
CA SER A 10 9.58 6.06 -23.98
C SER A 10 9.99 5.42 -22.65
N LEU A 11 10.49 6.21 -21.69
CA LEU A 11 10.87 5.73 -20.37
C LEU A 11 9.66 5.18 -19.61
N ALA A 12 8.51 5.84 -19.69
CA ALA A 12 7.27 5.38 -19.05
C ALA A 12 6.83 4.01 -19.60
N ARG A 13 6.96 3.78 -20.92
CA ARG A 13 6.62 2.50 -21.53
C ARG A 13 7.56 1.34 -21.18
N MET A 14 8.77 1.60 -20.66
CA MET A 14 9.68 0.53 -20.21
C MET A 14 9.11 -0.33 -19.07
N ARG A 15 8.02 0.10 -18.42
CA ARG A 15 7.35 -0.64 -17.36
C ARG A 15 6.26 -1.59 -17.88
N LEU A 16 5.84 -1.45 -19.14
CA LEU A 16 4.73 -2.23 -19.72
C LEU A 16 4.97 -3.74 -19.67
N TRP A 17 6.20 -4.21 -19.82
CA TRP A 17 6.49 -5.65 -19.75
C TRP A 17 6.11 -6.25 -18.39
N ARG A 18 6.26 -5.50 -17.29
CA ARG A 18 5.78 -5.94 -15.96
C ARG A 18 4.27 -6.01 -15.95
N ILE A 19 3.62 -5.03 -16.58
CA ILE A 19 2.16 -4.97 -16.68
C ILE A 19 1.61 -6.14 -17.53
N GLU A 20 2.35 -6.58 -18.53
CA GLU A 20 1.98 -7.74 -19.34
C GLU A 20 2.26 -9.05 -18.61
N ALA A 21 3.37 -9.15 -17.88
CA ALA A 21 3.77 -10.36 -17.16
C ALA A 21 2.71 -10.84 -16.16
N TRP A 22 2.28 -9.98 -15.22
CA TRP A 22 1.24 -10.33 -14.24
C TRP A 22 -0.17 -10.46 -14.84
N LYS A 23 -0.46 -9.84 -16.00
CA LYS A 23 -1.74 -9.97 -16.72
C LYS A 23 -1.83 -11.33 -17.41
N ASN A 24 -0.72 -11.79 -17.97
CA ASN A 24 -0.63 -13.09 -18.63
C ASN A 24 -0.46 -14.24 -17.63
N ASN A 25 0.05 -13.97 -16.41
CA ASN A 25 0.28 -14.97 -15.37
C ASN A 25 -0.34 -14.55 -14.02
N PRO A 26 -1.68 -14.33 -13.95
CA PRO A 26 -2.31 -13.74 -12.76
C PRO A 26 -2.27 -14.65 -11.53
N LEU A 27 -2.30 -15.97 -11.73
CA LEU A 27 -2.22 -16.93 -10.62
C LEU A 27 -0.85 -16.91 -9.94
N ASP A 28 0.22 -16.86 -10.73
CA ASP A 28 1.58 -16.82 -10.18
C ASP A 28 1.86 -15.47 -9.52
N ALA A 29 1.39 -14.37 -10.12
CA ALA A 29 1.47 -13.04 -9.51
C ALA A 29 0.76 -12.98 -8.14
N GLN A 30 -0.43 -13.58 -8.00
CA GLN A 30 -1.13 -13.65 -6.71
C GLN A 30 -0.40 -14.54 -5.69
N ARG A 31 0.21 -15.65 -6.12
CA ARG A 31 1.01 -16.51 -5.25
C ARG A 31 2.25 -15.81 -4.74
N GLU A 32 2.95 -15.08 -5.60
CA GLU A 32 4.13 -14.27 -5.24
C GLU A 32 3.75 -13.23 -4.18
N VAL A 33 2.69 -12.46 -4.42
CA VAL A 33 2.19 -11.47 -3.43
C VAL A 33 1.85 -12.12 -2.10
N LEU A 34 1.12 -13.24 -2.10
CA LEU A 34 0.77 -13.93 -0.85
C LEU A 34 2.03 -14.40 -0.11
N GLN A 35 2.97 -15.01 -0.82
CA GLN A 35 4.19 -15.54 -0.22
C GLN A 35 5.05 -14.41 0.37
N ASP A 36 5.19 -13.29 -0.34
CA ASP A 36 5.93 -12.12 0.14
C ASP A 36 5.32 -11.56 1.43
N LEU A 37 3.99 -11.40 1.47
CA LEU A 37 3.26 -10.88 2.63
C LEU A 37 3.43 -11.80 3.85
N VAL A 38 3.18 -13.10 3.67
CA VAL A 38 3.27 -14.10 4.76
C VAL A 38 4.71 -14.21 5.26
N THR A 39 5.70 -14.26 4.36
CA THR A 39 7.12 -14.39 4.71
C THR A 39 7.61 -13.16 5.46
N SER A 40 7.21 -11.97 5.03
CA SER A 40 7.57 -10.71 5.69
C SER A 40 6.98 -10.64 7.09
N ALA A 41 5.69 -10.98 7.23
CA ALA A 41 4.98 -10.89 8.49
C ALA A 41 5.20 -12.08 9.45
N GLN A 42 5.95 -13.11 9.08
CA GLN A 42 5.99 -14.38 9.82
C GLN A 42 6.44 -14.26 11.29
N TYR A 43 7.27 -13.27 11.60
CA TYR A 43 7.81 -13.05 12.95
C TYR A 43 7.01 -12.03 13.77
N THR A 44 5.96 -11.45 13.21
CA THR A 44 5.05 -10.53 13.90
C THR A 44 4.19 -11.30 14.90
N GLU A 45 3.55 -10.60 15.85
CA GLU A 45 2.58 -11.22 16.77
C GLU A 45 1.48 -11.97 16.00
N PHE A 46 0.92 -11.33 14.96
CA PHE A 46 -0.12 -11.91 14.12
C PHE A 46 0.39 -13.11 13.31
N GLY A 47 1.59 -13.00 12.74
CA GLY A 47 2.22 -14.07 11.97
C GLY A 47 2.49 -15.31 12.83
N ARG A 48 2.96 -15.13 14.06
CA ARG A 48 3.15 -16.23 15.03
C ARG A 48 1.82 -16.85 15.43
N LYS A 49 0.80 -16.03 15.70
CA LYS A 49 -0.55 -16.48 16.08
C LYS A 49 -1.15 -17.43 15.04
N TYR A 50 -0.96 -17.14 13.76
CA TYR A 50 -1.50 -17.94 12.66
C TYR A 50 -0.45 -18.81 11.96
N ASN A 51 0.73 -18.98 12.57
CA ASN A 51 1.79 -19.86 12.10
C ASN A 51 2.25 -19.62 10.65
N PHE A 52 2.44 -18.34 10.29
CA PHE A 52 2.81 -17.90 8.94
C PHE A 52 4.07 -18.56 8.39
N SER A 53 5.02 -18.94 9.26
CA SER A 53 6.24 -19.66 8.86
C SER A 53 5.99 -21.02 8.21
N ASN A 54 4.77 -21.57 8.34
CA ASN A 54 4.36 -22.84 7.74
C ASN A 54 3.34 -22.67 6.60
N LEU A 55 3.03 -21.44 6.18
CA LEU A 55 2.05 -21.17 5.12
C LEU A 55 2.77 -20.96 3.78
N PHE A 56 2.77 -22.01 2.95
CA PHE A 56 3.45 -22.01 1.65
C PHE A 56 2.49 -22.03 0.45
N ASN A 57 1.18 -22.12 0.70
CA ASN A 57 0.18 -22.15 -0.35
C ASN A 57 -1.14 -21.54 0.12
N VAL A 58 -1.96 -21.17 -0.87
CA VAL A 58 -3.25 -20.50 -0.66
C VAL A 58 -4.23 -21.35 0.15
N ARG A 59 -4.19 -22.68 0.04
CA ARG A 59 -5.11 -23.56 0.75
C ARG A 59 -4.83 -23.51 2.25
N ASP A 60 -3.57 -23.69 2.64
CA ASP A 60 -3.17 -23.66 4.05
C ASP A 60 -3.41 -22.28 4.65
N PHE A 61 -3.13 -21.21 3.90
CA PHE A 61 -3.45 -19.84 4.32
C PHE A 61 -4.94 -19.66 4.62
N LYS A 62 -5.82 -20.11 3.71
CA LYS A 62 -7.28 -20.03 3.90
C LYS A 62 -7.79 -20.82 5.10
N THR A 63 -7.12 -21.92 5.45
CA THR A 63 -7.47 -22.72 6.63
C THR A 63 -6.97 -22.09 7.93
N ALA A 64 -5.77 -21.50 7.91
CA ALA A 64 -5.14 -20.93 9.10
C ALA A 64 -5.68 -19.54 9.45
N VAL A 65 -5.87 -18.67 8.46
CA VAL A 65 -6.20 -17.25 8.68
C VAL A 65 -7.70 -17.01 8.45
N PRO A 66 -8.46 -16.63 9.50
CA PRO A 66 -9.88 -16.35 9.37
C PRO A 66 -10.12 -15.07 8.57
N ILE A 67 -11.27 -15.00 7.92
CA ILE A 67 -11.78 -13.74 7.37
C ILE A 67 -12.13 -12.83 8.55
N SER A 68 -11.65 -11.59 8.53
CA SER A 68 -11.82 -10.63 9.62
C SER A 68 -12.37 -9.30 9.11
N ASN A 69 -13.15 -8.65 9.95
CA ASN A 69 -13.61 -7.28 9.75
C ASN A 69 -12.70 -6.29 10.52
N TYR A 70 -13.05 -5.00 10.50
CA TYR A 70 -12.25 -3.97 11.17
C TYR A 70 -12.26 -4.13 12.69
N ASP A 71 -13.39 -4.48 13.30
CA ASP A 71 -13.51 -4.62 14.76
C ASP A 71 -12.67 -5.78 15.29
N ASP A 72 -12.52 -6.86 14.51
CA ASP A 72 -11.60 -7.97 14.82
C ASP A 72 -10.12 -7.52 14.83
N MET A 73 -9.77 -6.54 14.00
CA MET A 73 -8.40 -6.01 13.85
C MET A 73 -8.11 -4.82 14.75
N LYS A 74 -9.16 -4.16 15.25
CA LYS A 74 -9.07 -2.89 15.97
C LYS A 74 -8.14 -2.95 17.17
N PHE A 75 -8.16 -4.05 17.92
CA PHE A 75 -7.27 -4.24 19.07
C PHE A 75 -5.78 -4.15 18.70
N TYR A 76 -5.37 -4.77 17.59
CA TYR A 76 -3.99 -4.68 17.11
C TYR A 76 -3.67 -3.28 16.60
N ILE A 77 -4.59 -2.67 15.85
CA ILE A 77 -4.41 -1.33 15.28
C ILE A 77 -4.23 -0.30 16.40
N GLU A 78 -5.05 -0.34 17.46
CA GLU A 78 -4.93 0.56 18.60
C GLU A 78 -3.56 0.41 19.27
N ARG A 79 -3.08 -0.81 19.52
CA ARG A 79 -1.73 -1.03 20.08
C ARG A 79 -0.62 -0.42 19.22
N ILE A 80 -0.72 -0.56 17.89
CA ILE A 80 0.24 0.08 16.98
C ILE A 80 0.14 1.60 17.04
N MET A 81 -1.08 2.16 17.11
CA MET A 81 -1.28 3.60 17.31
C MET A 81 -0.70 4.10 18.65
N HIS A 82 -0.66 3.25 19.67
CA HIS A 82 0.00 3.53 20.96
C HIS A 82 1.52 3.33 20.93
N GLY A 83 2.09 2.93 19.79
CA GLY A 83 3.54 2.82 19.56
C GLY A 83 4.09 1.41 19.60
N GLU A 84 3.28 0.38 19.85
CA GLU A 84 3.76 -1.00 19.79
C GLU A 84 4.01 -1.45 18.35
N GLN A 85 5.22 -1.92 18.06
CA GLN A 85 5.64 -2.33 16.71
C GLN A 85 5.63 -3.85 16.55
N ASN A 86 5.79 -4.34 15.33
CA ASN A 86 5.89 -5.77 15.00
C ASN A 86 4.64 -6.60 15.38
N ILE A 87 3.46 -5.97 15.37
CA ILE A 87 2.17 -6.63 15.67
C ILE A 87 1.55 -7.24 14.42
N LEU A 88 1.19 -6.41 13.43
CA LEU A 88 0.56 -6.83 12.17
C LEU A 88 1.57 -6.86 11.00
N TRP A 89 2.62 -6.06 11.08
CA TRP A 89 3.63 -5.90 10.04
C TRP A 89 5.03 -5.84 10.65
N ASN A 90 6.04 -6.27 9.90
CA ASN A 90 7.40 -6.48 10.40
C ASN A 90 8.27 -5.22 10.42
N THR A 91 7.88 -4.17 9.70
CA THR A 91 8.53 -2.85 9.75
C THR A 91 7.72 -1.85 10.57
N PRO A 92 8.35 -0.81 11.12
CA PRO A 92 7.66 0.18 11.93
C PRO A 92 6.52 0.89 11.19
N ILE A 93 5.42 1.12 11.88
CA ILE A 93 4.26 1.86 11.37
C ILE A 93 4.09 3.15 12.17
N TYR A 94 4.15 4.27 11.46
CA TYR A 94 3.93 5.60 12.01
C TYR A 94 2.75 6.33 11.37
N TRP A 95 2.29 5.88 10.20
CA TRP A 95 1.21 6.53 9.47
C TRP A 95 -0.07 5.71 9.50
N PHE A 96 -1.20 6.41 9.69
CA PHE A 96 -2.52 5.82 9.67
C PHE A 96 -3.44 6.60 8.73
N ALA A 97 -3.92 5.93 7.68
CA ALA A 97 -4.95 6.50 6.84
C ALA A 97 -6.30 6.44 7.56
N LYS A 98 -6.96 7.59 7.70
CA LYS A 98 -8.29 7.73 8.29
C LYS A 98 -9.33 7.48 7.19
N SER A 99 -10.10 6.40 7.35
CA SER A 99 -11.25 6.12 6.50
C SER A 99 -12.53 6.57 7.21
N SER A 100 -13.34 7.39 6.53
CA SER A 100 -14.68 7.77 6.96
C SER A 100 -15.65 6.60 6.78
N GLY A 101 -15.67 5.65 7.72
CA GLY A 101 -16.72 4.64 7.77
C GLY A 101 -18.09 5.31 7.95
N THR A 102 -19.04 5.04 7.06
CA THR A 102 -20.35 5.74 6.99
C THR A 102 -21.43 5.17 7.94
N THR A 103 -21.10 4.25 8.84
CA THR A 103 -22.11 3.49 9.61
C THR A 103 -21.83 3.33 11.09
N SER A 104 -20.73 3.86 11.61
CA SER A 104 -20.45 3.91 13.04
C SER A 104 -19.66 5.18 13.30
N ASP A 105 -20.08 6.03 14.23
CA ASP A 105 -19.52 7.36 14.53
C ASP A 105 -18.03 7.40 14.97
N LYS A 106 -17.26 6.34 14.73
CA LYS A 106 -15.82 6.24 14.96
C LYS A 106 -15.10 6.01 13.64
N SER A 107 -14.14 6.88 13.36
CA SER A 107 -13.29 6.75 12.17
C SER A 107 -12.46 5.47 12.24
N LYS A 108 -12.24 4.84 11.09
CA LYS A 108 -11.35 3.68 10.95
C LYS A 108 -9.95 4.17 10.65
N PHE A 109 -8.95 3.56 11.27
CA PHE A 109 -7.54 3.86 11.07
C PHE A 109 -6.86 2.67 10.43
N ILE A 110 -6.27 2.87 9.25
CA ILE A 110 -5.60 1.82 8.49
C ILE A 110 -4.09 2.05 8.60
N PRO A 111 -3.33 1.11 9.18
CA PRO A 111 -1.86 1.16 9.19
C PRO A 111 -1.30 1.33 7.77
N VAL A 112 -0.38 2.27 7.59
CA VAL A 112 0.32 2.52 6.32
C VAL A 112 1.81 2.29 6.56
N SER A 113 2.37 1.27 5.92
CA SER A 113 3.81 0.99 5.95
C SER A 113 4.53 1.68 4.79
N ASP A 114 5.85 1.84 4.91
CA ASP A 114 6.67 2.38 3.83
C ASP A 114 6.58 1.51 2.56
N GLU A 115 6.54 0.19 2.71
CA GLU A 115 6.38 -0.73 1.58
C GLU A 115 5.02 -0.54 0.90
N SER A 116 3.95 -0.29 1.67
CA SER A 116 2.64 0.01 1.06
C SER A 116 2.67 1.32 0.25
N LEU A 117 3.46 2.32 0.66
CA LEU A 117 3.64 3.55 -0.11
C LEU A 117 4.47 3.31 -1.37
N GLN A 118 5.63 2.68 -1.23
CA GLN A 118 6.60 2.49 -2.33
C GLN A 118 6.15 1.42 -3.32
N ASP A 119 5.78 0.24 -2.83
CA ASP A 119 5.51 -0.95 -3.61
C ASP A 119 4.04 -1.13 -4.00
N CYS A 120 3.13 -0.31 -3.44
CA CYS A 120 1.75 -0.23 -3.90
C CYS A 120 1.44 1.16 -4.49
N HIS A 121 1.31 2.21 -3.67
CA HIS A 121 0.78 3.50 -4.15
C HIS A 121 1.63 4.13 -5.26
N PHE A 122 2.92 4.38 -5.01
CA PHE A 122 3.79 5.02 -5.99
C PHE A 122 4.11 4.11 -7.18
N LYS A 123 4.21 2.80 -6.93
CA LYS A 123 4.35 1.78 -7.98
C LYS A 123 3.15 1.81 -8.93
N ALA A 124 1.92 1.84 -8.40
CA ALA A 124 0.69 1.90 -9.17
C ALA A 124 0.56 3.22 -9.93
N SER A 125 0.96 4.36 -9.35
CA SER A 125 0.98 5.65 -10.07
C SER A 125 1.88 5.59 -11.32
N LYS A 126 3.04 4.92 -11.22
CA LYS A 126 3.92 4.68 -12.37
C LYS A 126 3.24 3.79 -13.42
N ASP A 127 2.49 2.76 -13.01
CA ASP A 127 1.72 1.90 -13.93
C ASP A 127 0.63 2.70 -14.67
N VAL A 128 -0.12 3.55 -13.97
CA VAL A 128 -1.14 4.43 -14.56
C VAL A 128 -0.52 5.35 -15.61
N LEU A 129 0.61 5.99 -15.31
CA LEU A 129 1.31 6.84 -16.29
C LEU A 129 1.81 6.03 -17.49
N SER A 130 2.32 4.82 -17.25
CA SER A 130 2.80 3.92 -18.31
C SER A 130 1.67 3.56 -19.28
N LEU A 131 0.50 3.21 -18.74
CA LEU A 131 -0.70 2.92 -19.54
C LEU A 131 -1.21 4.17 -20.26
N TYR A 132 -1.20 5.34 -19.60
CA TYR A 132 -1.60 6.59 -20.22
C TYR A 132 -0.75 6.92 -21.47
N TYR A 133 0.58 6.83 -21.37
CA TYR A 133 1.51 7.08 -22.48
C TYR A 133 1.56 5.95 -23.53
N LEU A 134 1.03 4.76 -23.21
CA LEU A 134 0.77 3.73 -24.21
C LEU A 134 -0.36 4.17 -25.15
N PHE A 135 -1.44 4.71 -24.61
CA PHE A 135 -2.60 5.15 -25.39
C PHE A 135 -2.47 6.58 -25.94
N ASN A 136 -1.60 7.41 -25.35
CA ASN A 136 -1.40 8.82 -25.71
C ASN A 136 0.09 9.14 -25.88
N PRO A 137 0.78 8.56 -26.87
CA PRO A 137 2.25 8.63 -26.97
C PRO A 137 2.79 10.05 -27.17
N GLU A 138 2.02 10.94 -27.80
CA GLU A 138 2.35 12.34 -28.07
C GLU A 138 1.96 13.30 -26.92
N SER A 139 1.42 12.78 -25.81
CA SER A 139 0.99 13.64 -24.70
C SER A 139 2.16 14.43 -24.11
N GLU A 140 1.89 15.69 -23.74
CA GLU A 140 2.84 16.55 -23.06
C GLU A 140 2.56 16.65 -21.54
N LEU A 141 1.76 15.73 -20.98
CA LEU A 141 1.26 15.76 -19.58
C LEU A 141 2.35 16.06 -18.54
N LEU A 142 3.53 15.45 -18.67
CA LEU A 142 4.64 15.59 -17.71
C LEU A 142 5.57 16.79 -18.00
N THR A 143 5.26 17.60 -19.00
CA THR A 143 6.04 18.81 -19.33
C THR A 143 5.46 20.09 -18.72
N GLY A 144 4.21 20.02 -18.24
CA GLY A 144 3.52 21.12 -17.58
C GLY A 144 3.78 21.19 -16.07
N LYS A 145 3.17 22.18 -15.40
CA LYS A 145 3.16 22.26 -13.93
C LYS A 145 2.07 21.35 -13.38
N GLY A 146 2.40 20.57 -12.34
CA GLY A 146 1.43 19.81 -11.56
C GLY A 146 1.00 20.57 -10.31
N LEU A 147 -0.29 20.57 -10.01
CA LEU A 147 -0.83 20.97 -8.71
C LEU A 147 -1.35 19.73 -8.00
N VAL A 148 -0.85 19.46 -6.80
CA VAL A 148 -1.32 18.37 -5.95
C VAL A 148 -1.97 18.97 -4.71
N LEU A 149 -3.20 18.56 -4.43
CA LEU A 149 -3.95 19.01 -3.26
C LEU A 149 -4.04 17.86 -2.25
N GLY A 150 -3.45 18.10 -1.08
CA GLY A 150 -3.47 17.17 0.04
C GLY A 150 -4.72 17.27 0.87
N GLY A 151 -5.09 16.15 1.48
CA GLY A 151 -6.01 16.17 2.61
C GLY A 151 -5.33 16.66 3.88
N SER A 152 -6.04 16.53 4.99
CA SER A 152 -5.57 16.93 6.32
C SER A 152 -4.90 15.77 7.07
N HIS A 153 -3.98 16.09 7.97
CA HIS A 153 -3.40 15.12 8.92
C HIS A 153 -3.25 15.76 10.30
N ASN A 154 -3.13 14.92 11.32
CA ASN A 154 -2.93 15.29 12.72
C ASN A 154 -1.88 14.38 13.35
N ILE A 155 -1.16 14.90 14.34
CA ILE A 155 -0.30 14.10 15.22
C ILE A 155 -1.20 13.27 16.14
N ASN A 156 -0.84 12.01 16.36
CA ASN A 156 -1.56 11.14 17.27
C ASN A 156 -1.31 11.60 18.73
N PRO A 157 -2.35 11.95 19.50
CA PRO A 157 -2.19 12.45 20.87
C PRO A 157 -1.62 11.40 21.85
N MET A 158 -1.73 10.11 21.52
CA MET A 158 -1.23 9.03 22.37
C MET A 158 0.20 8.62 22.06
N ASN A 159 0.70 8.98 20.87
CA ASN A 159 2.06 8.70 20.41
C ASN A 159 2.49 9.78 19.42
N ASN A 160 3.38 10.67 19.85
CA ASN A 160 3.81 11.81 19.04
C ASN A 160 4.63 11.42 17.80
N GLU A 161 5.12 10.18 17.70
CA GLU A 161 5.79 9.66 16.50
C GLU A 161 4.78 9.20 15.45
N ALA A 162 3.54 8.90 15.86
CA ALA A 162 2.49 8.46 14.97
C ALA A 162 1.64 9.64 14.46
N GLN A 163 1.18 9.54 13.23
CA GLN A 163 0.33 10.52 12.56
C GLN A 163 -0.84 9.84 11.87
N TYR A 164 -1.98 10.52 11.83
CA TYR A 164 -3.15 10.04 11.12
C TYR A 164 -3.79 11.13 10.28
N GLY A 165 -4.38 10.76 9.15
CA GLY A 165 -4.97 11.73 8.24
C GLY A 165 -5.61 11.10 7.04
N ASP A 166 -6.11 11.93 6.13
CA ASP A 166 -6.56 11.47 4.83
C ASP A 166 -5.40 10.76 4.12
N LEU A 167 -5.67 9.69 3.35
CA LEU A 167 -4.62 8.96 2.64
C LEU A 167 -3.80 9.88 1.72
N SER A 168 -4.44 10.88 1.11
CA SER A 168 -3.75 11.91 0.30
C SER A 168 -2.81 12.80 1.12
N ALA A 169 -3.08 13.02 2.40
CA ALA A 169 -2.18 13.72 3.30
C ALA A 169 -0.94 12.86 3.61
N VAL A 170 -1.14 11.56 3.88
CA VAL A 170 -0.06 10.60 4.10
C VAL A 170 0.87 10.53 2.88
N LEU A 171 0.30 10.46 1.68
CA LEU A 171 1.06 10.39 0.42
C LEU A 171 1.86 11.65 0.08
N LEU A 172 1.51 12.81 0.63
CA LEU A 172 2.24 14.06 0.38
C LEU A 172 3.38 14.32 1.36
N GLN A 173 3.36 13.65 2.50
CA GLN A 173 4.38 13.81 3.55
C GLN A 173 5.51 12.77 3.42
N ASN A 174 5.42 11.85 2.47
CA ASN A 174 6.39 10.76 2.22
C ASN A 174 6.70 10.65 0.73
#